data_AF-A0A7S4AYR9-F1
#
_entry.id   AF-A0A7S4AYR9-F1
#
_cell.length_a   1.000
_cell.length_b   1.000
_cell.length_c   1.000
_cell.angle_alpha   90.00
_cell.angle_beta   90.00
_cell.angle_gamma   90.00
#
_symmetry.space_group_name_H-M   'P 1'
#
loop_
_entity.id
_entity.type
_entity.pdbx_description
1 polymer ?
#
loop_
_entity_poly.entity_id
_entity_poly.type
_entity_poly.pdbx_seq_one_letter_code
_entity_poly.pdbx_strand_id
1 'polypeptide(L)'
;PAHQTLWLVRQIYFGRLAALGYNPMLLDADVVLFANPFKMISSELPDYQAYLLNDVTAGNLQINGGTLYLRNADPNGPVVGIWKELERRVFDLLDPHRPFPTKTSGRTRGRPAVG
;
A
#
# COMPACT_ATOMS: atom_id res chain seq x y z
N PRO A 1 -10.94 9.46 -13.70
CA PRO A 1 -9.59 9.71 -14.27
C PRO A 1 -8.70 10.60 -13.39
N ALA A 2 -8.99 11.90 -13.22
CA ALA A 2 -8.12 12.81 -12.44
C ALA A 2 -8.00 12.43 -10.95
N HIS A 3 -9.10 12.04 -10.31
CA HIS A 3 -9.08 11.61 -8.90
C HIS A 3 -8.21 10.36 -8.66
N GLN A 4 -8.24 9.39 -9.59
CA GLN A 4 -7.41 8.18 -9.55
C GLN A 4 -5.93 8.53 -9.72
N THR A 5 -5.60 9.45 -10.62
CA THR A 5 -4.22 9.91 -10.81
C THR A 5 -3.69 10.60 -9.55
N LEU A 6 -4.47 11.48 -8.93
CA LEU A 6 -4.08 12.14 -7.68
C LEU A 6 -3.88 11.13 -6.53
N TRP A 7 -4.75 10.12 -6.45
CA TRP A 7 -4.60 9.04 -5.48
C TRP A 7 -3.28 8.27 -5.68
N LEU A 8 -2.93 7.92 -6.92
CA LEU A 8 -1.67 7.23 -7.23
C LEU A 8 -0.44 8.09 -6.91
N VAL A 9 -0.46 9.37 -7.30
CA VAL A 9 0.62 10.32 -7.00
C VAL A 9 0.85 10.40 -5.50
N ARG A 10 -0.23 10.51 -4.71
CA ARG A 10 -0.15 10.52 -3.24
C ARG A 10 0.52 9.25 -2.69
N GLN A 11 0.17 8.07 -3.19
CA GLN A 11 0.80 6.82 -2.77
C GLN A 11 2.30 6.80 -3.09
N ILE A 12 2.69 7.30 -4.27
CA ILE A 12 4.11 7.42 -4.66
C ILE A 12 4.86 8.35 -3.70
N TYR A 13 4.32 9.53 -3.38
CA TYR A 13 4.94 10.45 -2.44
C TYR A 13 5.11 9.84 -1.04
N PHE A 14 4.09 9.14 -0.54
CA PHE A 14 4.14 8.43 0.73
C PHE A 14 5.27 7.38 0.75
N GLY A 15 5.37 6.57 -0.29
CA GLY A 15 6.44 5.59 -0.45
C GLY A 15 7.84 6.21 -0.50
N ARG A 16 8.00 7.33 -1.21
CA ARG A 16 9.26 8.06 -1.29
C ARG A 16 9.69 8.66 0.04
N LEU A 17 8.76 9.17 0.85
CA LEU A 17 9.06 9.65 2.20
C LEU A 17 9.60 8.52 3.08
N ALA A 18 8.97 7.34 3.03
CA ALA A 18 9.47 6.17 3.76
C ALA A 18 10.85 5.71 3.24
N ALA A 19 11.07 5.74 1.92
CA ALA A 19 12.37 5.43 1.33
C ALA A 19 13.49 6.41 1.74
N LEU A 20 13.13 7.64 2.12
CA LEU A 20 14.06 8.63 2.69
C LEU A 20 14.28 8.45 4.20
N GLY A 21 13.67 7.44 4.84
CA GLY A 21 13.81 7.14 6.26
C GLY A 21 12.85 7.90 7.17
N TYR A 22 11.84 8.58 6.62
CA TYR A 22 10.78 9.19 7.43
C TYR A 22 9.74 8.14 7.88
N ASN A 23 8.94 8.52 8.88
CA ASN A 23 7.78 7.75 9.36
C ASN A 23 6.48 8.43 8.90
N PRO A 24 6.11 8.36 7.61
CA PRO A 24 4.98 9.11 7.09
C PRO A 24 3.65 8.54 7.59
N MET A 25 2.72 9.43 7.92
CA MET A 25 1.30 9.14 8.09
C MET A 25 0.52 9.84 6.97
N LEU A 26 -0.32 9.08 6.29
CA LEU A 26 -1.23 9.55 5.25
C LEU A 26 -2.65 9.52 5.81
N LEU A 27 -3.35 10.65 5.67
CA LEU A 27 -4.75 10.81 6.02
C LEU A 27 -5.45 11.50 4.85
N ASP A 28 -6.63 11.02 4.48
CA ASP A 28 -7.52 11.73 3.56
C ASP A 28 -8.02 13.03 4.23
N ALA A 29 -8.42 14.01 3.40
CA ALA A 29 -8.84 15.33 3.87
C ALA A 29 -10.16 15.29 4.67
N ASP A 30 -10.92 14.21 4.56
CA ASP A 30 -12.15 13.93 5.28
C ASP A 30 -11.92 13.09 6.56
N VAL A 31 -10.67 12.80 6.93
CA VAL A 31 -10.34 12.11 8.17
C VAL A 31 -10.28 13.09 9.33
N VAL A 32 -10.94 12.72 10.43
CA VAL A 32 -10.86 13.43 11.72
C VAL A 32 -10.25 12.50 12.76
N LEU A 33 -9.21 12.98 13.45
CA LEU A 33 -8.56 12.26 14.54
C LEU A 33 -9.18 12.68 15.88
N PHE A 34 -9.82 11.73 16.57
CA PHE A 34 -10.38 11.95 17.91
C PHE A 34 -9.39 11.62 19.04
N ALA A 35 -8.32 10.89 18.73
CA ALA A 35 -7.29 10.48 19.69
C ALA A 35 -5.92 10.45 19.00
N ASN A 36 -4.86 10.48 19.80
CA ASN A 36 -3.50 10.32 19.28
C ASN A 36 -3.26 8.86 18.84
N PRO A 37 -3.15 8.57 17.52
CA PRO A 37 -3.02 7.20 17.04
C PRO A 37 -1.65 6.59 17.39
N PHE A 38 -0.61 7.42 17.56
CA PHE A 38 0.75 6.93 17.79
C PHE A 38 0.92 6.24 19.14
N LYS A 39 0.16 6.67 20.16
CA LYS A 39 0.20 6.04 21.49
C LYS A 39 -0.27 4.59 21.40
N MET A 40 -1.43 4.36 20.80
CA MET A 40 -2.01 3.03 20.60
C MET A 40 -1.09 2.15 19.74
N ILE A 41 -0.57 2.68 18.64
CA ILE A 41 0.36 1.95 17.77
C ILE A 41 1.62 1.51 18.54
N SER A 42 2.16 2.39 19.37
CA SER A 42 3.37 2.09 20.14
C SER A 42 3.17 1.08 21.26
N SER A 43 1.97 1.00 21.86
CA SER A 43 1.70 0.07 22.96
C SER A 43 1.18 -1.28 22.48
N GLU A 44 0.26 -1.29 21.52
CA GLU A 44 -0.46 -2.50 21.14
C GLU A 44 0.19 -3.26 19.98
N LEU A 45 0.91 -2.54 19.11
CA LEU A 45 1.44 -3.09 17.86
C LEU A 45 2.89 -2.63 17.61
N PRO A 46 3.82 -2.80 18.58
CA PRO A 46 5.13 -2.16 18.53
C PRO A 46 6.05 -2.65 17.41
N ASP A 47 5.91 -3.91 16.99
CA ASP A 47 6.87 -4.60 16.10
C ASP A 47 6.48 -4.55 14.61
N TYR A 48 5.41 -3.85 14.27
CA TYR A 48 4.97 -3.67 12.89
C TYR A 48 5.59 -2.42 12.26
N GLN A 49 5.90 -2.50 10.97
CA GLN A 49 6.43 -1.37 10.20
C GLN A 49 5.36 -0.69 9.32
N ALA A 50 4.22 -1.34 9.11
CA ALA A 50 3.14 -0.84 8.27
C ALA A 50 1.79 -1.02 8.98
N TYR A 51 1.02 0.06 9.04
CA TYR A 51 -0.28 0.12 9.70
C TYR A 51 -1.32 0.62 8.70
N LEU A 52 -2.33 -0.21 8.49
CA LEU A 52 -3.44 0.03 7.59
C LEU A 52 -4.74 -0.26 8.33
N LEU A 53 -5.80 0.49 8.02
CA LEU A 53 -7.12 0.22 8.58
C LEU A 53 -7.91 -0.70 7.64
N ASN A 54 -8.59 -1.68 8.22
CA ASN A 54 -9.50 -2.56 7.50
C ASN A 54 -10.74 -1.78 7.05
N ASP A 55 -11.10 -1.90 5.78
CA ASP A 55 -12.32 -1.36 5.22
C ASP A 55 -13.45 -2.40 5.32
N VAL A 56 -14.24 -2.28 6.39
CA VAL A 56 -15.39 -3.17 6.64
C VAL A 56 -16.54 -2.99 5.65
N THR A 57 -16.53 -1.91 4.85
CA THR A 57 -17.58 -1.64 3.85
C THR A 57 -17.26 -2.26 2.49
N ALA A 58 -15.98 -2.51 2.21
CA ALA A 58 -15.51 -3.13 0.97
C ALA A 58 -15.40 -4.68 1.05
N GLY A 59 -15.65 -5.25 2.22
CA GLY A 59 -15.62 -6.71 2.48
C GLY A 59 -14.47 -7.14 3.39
N ASN A 60 -14.32 -8.47 3.57
CA ASN A 60 -13.29 -8.99 4.47
C ASN A 60 -11.88 -8.77 3.90
N LEU A 61 -10.97 -8.29 4.75
CA LEU A 61 -9.54 -8.09 4.46
C LEU A 61 -9.25 -6.99 3.41
N GLN A 62 -10.20 -6.11 3.15
CA GLN A 62 -9.93 -4.91 2.34
C GLN A 62 -9.26 -3.84 3.20
N ILE A 63 -8.37 -3.05 2.59
CA ILE A 63 -7.68 -1.96 3.28
C ILE A 63 -8.23 -0.62 2.82
N ASN A 64 -8.41 0.31 3.76
CA ASN A 64 -8.74 1.68 3.43
C ASN A 64 -7.48 2.43 2.99
N GLY A 65 -7.45 2.92 1.74
CA GLY A 65 -6.32 3.67 1.18
C GLY A 65 -6.22 5.13 1.63
N GLY A 66 -7.12 5.58 2.50
CA GLY A 66 -7.21 6.93 3.06
C GLY A 66 -6.59 7.06 4.45
N THR A 67 -6.15 5.97 5.08
CA THR A 67 -5.39 6.01 6.33
C THR A 67 -4.27 4.97 6.31
N LEU A 68 -3.02 5.44 6.31
CA LEU A 68 -1.82 4.61 6.28
C LEU A 68 -0.73 5.21 7.18
N TYR A 69 0.04 4.37 7.86
CA TYR A 69 1.22 4.81 8.60
C TYR A 69 2.36 3.81 8.42
N LEU A 70 3.55 4.33 8.12
CA LEU A 70 4.78 3.55 8.10
C LEU A 70 5.68 4.01 9.24
N ARG A 71 6.16 3.05 10.05
CA ARG A 71 7.01 3.30 11.21
C ARG A 71 8.32 2.54 11.07
N ASN A 72 9.43 3.27 11.16
CA ASN A 72 10.78 2.73 11.12
C ASN A 72 10.94 1.70 10.00
N ALA A 73 10.32 1.97 8.85
CA ALA A 73 10.36 1.07 7.70
C ALA A 73 11.76 1.16 7.10
N ASP A 74 12.44 0.02 7.01
CA ASP A 74 13.76 -0.04 6.38
C ASP A 74 13.63 0.40 4.91
N PRO A 75 14.39 1.43 4.46
CA PRO A 75 14.41 1.88 3.07
C PRO A 75 14.65 0.76 2.02
N ASN A 76 15.35 -0.30 2.43
CA ASN A 76 15.63 -1.48 1.61
C ASN A 76 14.80 -2.71 2.03
N GLY A 77 13.93 -2.54 3.02
CA GLY A 77 13.07 -3.57 3.54
C GLY A 77 11.84 -3.85 2.68
N PRO A 78 11.11 -4.93 3.01
CA PRO A 78 9.97 -5.38 2.22
C PRO A 78 8.81 -4.37 2.19
N VAL A 79 8.61 -3.62 3.28
CA VAL A 79 7.54 -2.60 3.36
C VAL A 79 7.77 -1.51 2.32
N VAL A 80 8.94 -0.86 2.31
CA VAL A 80 9.25 0.17 1.29
C VAL A 80 9.29 -0.44 -0.11
N GLY A 81 9.72 -1.70 -0.24
CA GLY A 81 9.68 -2.46 -1.50
C GLY A 81 8.30 -2.51 -2.16
N ILE A 82 7.22 -2.60 -1.38
CA ILE A 82 5.84 -2.59 -1.90
C ILE A 82 5.53 -1.27 -2.62
N TRP A 83 5.89 -0.14 -2.03
CA TRP A 83 5.64 1.17 -2.66
C TRP A 83 6.55 1.43 -3.86
N LYS A 84 7.80 0.96 -3.82
CA LYS A 84 8.71 1.00 -4.99
C LYS A 84 8.11 0.22 -6.17
N GLU A 85 7.53 -0.95 -5.91
CA GLU A 85 6.89 -1.76 -6.95
C GLU A 85 5.58 -1.14 -7.44
N LEU A 86 4.79 -0.52 -6.56
CA LEU A 86 3.61 0.27 -6.94
C LEU A 86 4.00 1.40 -7.89
N GLU A 87 4.99 2.21 -7.52
CA GLU A 87 5.48 3.32 -8.34
C GLU A 87 5.93 2.84 -9.72
N ARG A 88 6.75 1.78 -9.76
CA ARG A 88 7.22 1.17 -11.00
C ARG A 88 6.05 0.75 -11.89
N ARG A 89 5.05 0.04 -11.34
CA ARG A 89 3.87 -0.42 -12.10
C ARG A 89 2.98 0.72 -12.59
N VAL A 90 2.85 1.79 -11.81
CA VAL A 90 2.09 2.97 -12.24
C VAL A 90 2.75 3.61 -13.44
N PHE A 91 4.07 3.82 -13.41
CA PHE A 91 4.78 4.36 -14.57
C PHE A 91 4.76 3.42 -15.76
N ASP A 92 4.86 2.11 -15.55
CA ASP A 92 4.72 1.11 -16.62
C ASP A 92 3.35 1.19 -17.34
N LEU A 93 2.28 1.48 -16.61
CA LEU A 93 0.92 1.61 -17.17
C LEU A 93 0.71 2.95 -17.90
N LEU A 94 1.48 3.98 -17.52
CA LEU A 94 1.45 5.29 -18.16
C LEU A 94 2.35 5.34 -19.39
N ASP A 95 3.21 4.36 -19.61
CA ASP A 95 4.02 4.22 -20.81
C ASP A 95 3.16 3.73 -21.99
N PRO A 96 2.85 4.60 -22.98
CA PRO A 96 2.00 4.24 -24.11
C PRO A 96 2.67 3.25 -25.07
N HIS A 97 3.97 2.99 -24.92
CA HIS A 97 4.73 2.09 -25.79
C HIS A 97 4.80 0.66 -25.23
N ARG A 98 4.31 0.43 -24.02
CA ARG A 98 4.39 -0.88 -23.36
C ARG A 98 3.07 -1.65 -23.52
N PRO A 99 3.12 -2.95 -23.88
CA PRO A 99 1.89 -3.74 -23.98
C PRO A 99 1.19 -3.81 -22.62
N PHE A 100 -0.11 -3.53 -22.60
CA PHE A 100 -0.93 -3.55 -21.39
C PHE A 100 -0.83 -4.92 -20.71
N PRO A 101 -0.65 -5.01 -19.37
CA PRO A 101 -0.56 -6.30 -18.71
C PRO A 101 -1.86 -7.10 -18.90
N THR A 102 -1.83 -8.07 -19.81
CA THR A 102 -2.92 -9.04 -19.94
C THR A 102 -2.87 -9.95 -18.71
N LYS A 103 -3.99 -10.05 -17.97
CA LYS A 103 -4.13 -10.98 -16.85
C LYS A 103 -3.53 -12.34 -17.23
N THR A 104 -2.40 -12.69 -16.64
CA THR A 104 -1.95 -14.09 -16.63
C THR A 104 -3.03 -14.86 -15.88
N SER A 105 -3.85 -15.62 -16.61
CA SER A 105 -4.74 -16.61 -16.01
C SER A 105 -3.90 -17.40 -15.01
N GLY A 106 -4.24 -17.29 -13.72
CA GLY A 106 -3.56 -18.03 -12.67
C GLY A 106 -3.53 -19.49 -13.08
N ARG A 107 -2.33 -20.03 -13.30
CA ARG A 107 -2.13 -21.44 -13.58
C ARG A 107 -2.51 -22.16 -12.29
N THR A 108 -3.77 -22.59 -12.18
CA THR A 108 -4.22 -23.54 -11.16
C THR A 108 -3.29 -24.73 -11.27
N ARG A 109 -2.39 -24.91 -10.29
CA ARG A 109 -1.62 -26.14 -10.16
C ARG A 109 -2.62 -27.27 -10.00
N GLY A 110 -2.81 -28.06 -11.05
CA GLY A 110 -3.56 -29.29 -10.99
C GLY A 110 -2.98 -30.17 -9.89
N ARG A 111 -3.83 -30.62 -8.96
CA ARG A 111 -3.53 -31.74 -8.07
C ARG A 111 -3.13 -32.94 -8.93
N PRO A 112 -2.08 -33.71 -8.57
CA PRO A 112 -1.87 -35.01 -9.19
C PRO A 112 -3.08 -35.90 -8.83
N ALA A 113 -3.67 -36.52 -9.84
CA ALA A 113 -4.60 -37.62 -9.63
C ALA A 113 -3.82 -38.76 -8.96
N VAL A 114 -4.37 -39.25 -7.84
CA VAL A 114 -3.90 -40.46 -7.16
C VAL A 114 -4.22 -41.63 -8.09
N GLY A 115 -3.20 -42.42 -8.43
CA GLY A 115 -3.29 -43.72 -9.09
C GLY A 115 -2.37 -44.68 -8.38
#